data_AF-A0A1V4YGK4-F1
#
_entry.id   AF-A0A1V4YGK4-F1
#
_cell.length_a   1.000
_cell.length_b   1.000
_cell.length_c   1.000
_cell.angle_alpha   90.00
_cell.angle_beta   90.00
_cell.angle_gamma   90.00
#
_symmetry.space_group_name_H-M   'P 1'
#
loop_
_entity.id
_entity.type
_entity.pdbx_description
1 polymer ?
#
loop_
_entity_poly.entity_id
_entity_poly.type
_entity_poly.pdbx_seq_one_letter_code
_entity_poly.pdbx_strand_id
1 'polypeptide(L)'
;MDHNGNCWLVHTGYCGKRTEACLEQGVVTIDIEIHLMDELADDIINLKYIDTKSSNFEYLREEYRKMDSKFRAELAKEFEKIRLPEDSPEELQQQKMEILTSRLNWLREEARLLRETMKEFDRFEKHERIKEIIRSRLCYIGEARLNNWSEAIFCFANDVHIGDLVVMPLMDKGFFAVGRVRGGYEYVENAFDLRHVRDVTWIKEKMHLPQLVKSMDASRGIISLSGELKTNVMALLDEQ
;
A
#
# COMPACT_ATOMS: atom_id res chain seq x y z
N MET A 1 -1.13 -18.59 -15.29
CA MET A 1 -1.96 -18.09 -14.15
C MET A 1 -1.99 -16.57 -14.24
N ASP A 2 -3.11 -15.91 -13.92
CA ASP A 2 -3.17 -14.44 -13.97
C ASP A 2 -2.29 -13.86 -12.84
N HIS A 3 -1.12 -13.33 -13.23
CA HIS A 3 -0.12 -12.78 -12.31
C HIS A 3 -0.21 -11.26 -12.24
N ASN A 4 -1.43 -10.72 -12.14
CA ASN A 4 -1.65 -9.28 -12.09
C ASN A 4 -1.45 -8.68 -10.68
N GLY A 5 -1.10 -9.49 -9.67
CA GLY A 5 -0.81 -9.05 -8.31
C GLY A 5 0.53 -8.31 -8.20
N ASN A 6 0.70 -7.50 -7.15
CA ASN A 6 1.97 -6.89 -6.83
C ASN A 6 2.96 -7.96 -6.35
N CYS A 7 4.26 -7.67 -6.45
CA CYS A 7 5.32 -8.57 -5.97
C CYS A 7 6.13 -7.83 -4.91
N TRP A 8 6.32 -8.43 -3.75
CA TRP A 8 6.91 -7.79 -2.58
C TRP A 8 8.11 -8.59 -2.09
N LEU A 9 9.29 -7.97 -1.99
CA LEU A 9 10.42 -8.52 -1.25
C LEU A 9 10.22 -8.21 0.23
N VAL A 10 10.09 -9.24 1.07
CA VAL A 10 9.82 -9.09 2.51
C VAL A 10 10.99 -9.64 3.32
N HIS A 11 11.69 -8.77 4.05
CA HIS A 11 12.79 -9.20 4.91
C HIS A 11 12.25 -9.66 6.28
N THR A 12 12.54 -10.92 6.65
CA THR A 12 12.15 -11.53 7.94
C THR A 12 13.25 -11.51 8.99
N GLY A 13 14.40 -10.90 8.66
CA GLY A 13 15.52 -10.67 9.56
C GLY A 13 16.63 -11.71 9.42
N TYR A 14 17.70 -11.51 10.17
CA TYR A 14 18.94 -12.28 10.01
C TYR A 14 18.96 -13.64 10.74
N CYS A 15 17.87 -14.06 11.39
CA CYS A 15 17.80 -15.36 12.05
C CYS A 15 17.06 -16.38 11.16
N GLY A 16 17.79 -17.41 10.72
CA GLY A 16 17.23 -18.49 9.90
C GLY A 16 16.00 -19.17 10.52
N LYS A 17 15.93 -19.21 11.85
CA LYS A 17 14.77 -19.71 12.61
C LYS A 17 13.45 -19.04 12.22
N ARG A 18 13.45 -17.72 11.96
CA ARG A 18 12.24 -17.00 11.55
C ARG A 18 11.82 -17.37 10.14
N THR A 19 12.77 -17.45 9.23
CA THR A 19 12.53 -17.88 7.85
C THR A 19 11.99 -19.31 7.80
N GLU A 20 12.55 -20.23 8.59
CA GLU A 20 12.07 -21.60 8.74
C GLU A 20 10.65 -21.63 9.31
N ALA A 21 10.39 -20.89 10.41
CA ALA A 21 9.06 -20.80 10.99
C ALA A 21 8.01 -20.24 10.02
N CYS A 22 8.37 -19.25 9.19
CA CYS A 22 7.50 -18.72 8.13
C CYS A 22 7.13 -19.78 7.10
N LEU A 23 8.09 -20.61 6.69
CA LEU A 23 7.85 -21.73 5.76
C LEU A 23 6.93 -22.78 6.38
N GLU A 24 7.25 -23.21 7.61
CA GLU A 24 6.51 -24.26 8.33
C GLU A 24 5.06 -23.86 8.65
N GLN A 25 4.85 -22.61 9.05
CA GLN A 25 3.54 -22.10 9.45
C GLN A 25 2.72 -21.56 8.27
N GLY A 26 3.30 -21.46 7.07
CA GLY A 26 2.62 -20.91 5.90
C GLY A 26 2.30 -19.43 6.06
N VAL A 27 3.21 -18.66 6.65
CA VAL A 27 3.05 -17.22 6.91
C VAL A 27 4.29 -16.45 6.52
N VAL A 28 4.17 -15.13 6.38
CA VAL A 28 5.32 -14.22 6.28
C VAL A 28 5.23 -13.13 7.35
N THR A 29 6.38 -12.73 7.89
CA THR A 29 6.54 -11.64 8.87
C THR A 29 7.45 -10.53 8.33
N ILE A 30 7.55 -9.42 9.03
CA ILE A 30 8.58 -8.40 8.80
C ILE A 30 9.59 -8.35 9.95
N ASP A 31 10.81 -7.95 9.62
CA ASP A 31 11.89 -7.71 10.59
C ASP A 31 11.84 -6.30 11.14
N ILE A 32 11.07 -6.13 12.22
CA ILE A 32 11.14 -4.94 13.07
C ILE A 32 11.45 -5.45 14.47
N GLU A 33 12.32 -4.73 15.19
CA GLU A 33 12.71 -5.11 16.55
C GLU A 33 11.46 -5.46 17.37
N ILE A 34 11.35 -6.74 17.75
CA ILE A 34 10.13 -7.40 18.25
C ILE A 34 9.46 -6.62 19.37
N HIS A 35 10.27 -6.04 20.25
CA HIS A 35 9.83 -5.24 21.39
C HIS A 35 9.01 -4.01 21.01
N LEU A 36 9.31 -3.38 19.86
CA LEU A 36 8.55 -2.22 19.40
C LEU A 36 7.18 -2.66 18.86
N MET A 37 7.10 -3.77 18.14
CA MET A 37 5.85 -4.17 17.49
C MET A 37 4.84 -4.75 18.49
N ASP A 38 5.32 -5.35 19.58
CA ASP A 38 4.49 -5.83 20.69
C ASP A 38 3.77 -4.69 21.42
N GLU A 39 4.49 -3.61 21.72
CA GLU A 39 3.91 -2.41 22.36
C GLU A 39 3.00 -1.62 21.42
N LEU A 40 3.14 -1.84 20.10
CA LEU A 40 2.39 -1.17 19.05
C LEU A 40 1.32 -2.05 18.40
N ALA A 41 1.11 -3.27 18.89
CA ALA A 41 0.25 -4.25 18.24
C ALA A 41 -1.18 -3.72 18.04
N ASP A 42 -1.79 -3.19 19.10
CA ASP A 42 -3.12 -2.59 19.03
C ASP A 42 -3.15 -1.38 18.08
N ASP A 43 -2.12 -0.53 18.11
CA ASP A 43 -2.02 0.63 17.22
C ASP A 43 -1.89 0.22 15.75
N ILE A 44 -1.17 -0.87 15.45
CA ILE A 44 -0.95 -1.38 14.09
C ILE A 44 -2.14 -2.20 13.58
N ILE A 45 -2.81 -2.98 14.42
CA ILE A 45 -4.08 -3.64 14.06
C ILE A 45 -5.13 -2.56 13.74
N ASN A 46 -5.17 -1.52 14.57
CA ASN A 46 -6.00 -0.36 14.33
C ASN A 46 -5.47 0.53 13.21
N LEU A 47 -4.30 0.28 12.61
CA LEU A 47 -3.80 1.09 11.48
C LEU A 47 -4.75 1.07 10.28
N LYS A 48 -5.37 -0.09 10.06
CA LYS A 48 -6.40 -0.33 9.05
C LYS A 48 -7.70 0.42 9.36
N TYR A 49 -7.94 0.66 10.65
CA TYR A 49 -9.08 1.36 11.24
C TYR A 49 -8.68 2.69 11.85
N ILE A 50 -7.59 3.35 11.42
CA ILE A 50 -7.26 4.70 11.91
C ILE A 50 -8.42 5.59 11.47
N ASP A 51 -9.36 5.71 12.39
CA ASP A 51 -10.26 6.81 12.53
C ASP A 51 -9.32 7.99 12.77
N THR A 52 -9.22 8.86 11.77
CA THR A 52 -8.37 10.06 11.73
C THR A 52 -8.86 11.08 12.76
N LYS A 53 -8.82 10.70 14.04
CA LYS A 53 -9.19 11.48 15.23
C LYS A 53 -8.01 12.25 15.80
N SER A 54 -6.91 12.36 15.06
CA SER A 54 -5.94 13.41 15.36
C SER A 54 -6.60 14.74 14.99
N SER A 55 -6.87 15.56 16.01
CA SER A 55 -7.51 16.88 15.90
C SER A 55 -6.91 17.79 14.82
N ASN A 56 -5.65 17.55 14.42
CA ASN A 56 -4.96 18.35 13.42
C ASN A 56 -5.42 18.05 11.97
N PHE A 57 -5.94 16.85 11.70
CA PHE A 57 -6.26 16.39 10.35
C PHE A 57 -7.78 16.26 10.09
N GLU A 58 -8.59 16.17 11.15
CA GLU A 58 -10.06 16.18 11.04
C GLU A 58 -10.59 17.51 10.48
N TYR A 59 -9.96 18.64 10.84
CA TYR A 59 -10.25 19.95 10.23
C TYR A 59 -10.02 19.94 8.72
N LEU A 60 -8.88 19.41 8.27
CA LEU A 60 -8.55 19.33 6.86
C LEU A 60 -9.56 18.45 6.12
N ARG A 61 -9.88 17.26 6.67
CA ARG A 61 -10.90 16.35 6.12
C ARG A 61 -12.25 17.03 5.96
N GLU A 62 -12.69 17.79 6.97
CA GLU A 62 -13.97 18.49 6.94
C GLU A 62 -13.96 19.65 5.93
N GLU A 63 -12.88 20.43 5.85
CA GLU A 63 -12.73 21.47 4.82
C GLU A 63 -12.71 20.88 3.40
N TYR A 64 -12.09 19.71 3.21
CA TYR A 64 -12.14 18.99 1.94
C TYR A 64 -13.56 18.53 1.59
N ARG A 65 -14.30 17.98 2.56
CA ARG A 65 -15.68 17.54 2.34
C ARG A 65 -16.57 18.72 1.94
N LYS A 66 -16.37 19.88 2.56
CA LYS A 66 -17.05 21.13 2.18
C LYS A 66 -16.68 21.54 0.76
N MET A 67 -15.40 21.51 0.40
CA MET A 67 -14.92 21.85 -0.95
C MET A 67 -15.53 20.93 -2.03
N ASP A 68 -15.51 19.61 -1.85
CA ASP A 68 -16.12 18.65 -2.80
C ASP A 68 -17.63 18.86 -2.93
N SER A 69 -18.33 19.05 -1.81
CA SER A 69 -19.79 19.33 -1.83
C SER A 69 -20.12 20.63 -2.57
N LYS A 70 -19.32 21.68 -2.35
CA LYS A 70 -19.47 22.98 -3.02
C LYS A 70 -19.22 22.86 -4.52
N PHE A 71 -18.15 22.19 -4.91
CA PHE A 71 -17.81 21.95 -6.32
C PHE A 71 -18.93 21.20 -7.04
N ARG A 72 -19.46 20.11 -6.44
CA ARG A 72 -20.60 19.36 -7.02
C ARG A 72 -21.86 20.20 -7.15
N ALA A 73 -22.14 21.06 -6.16
CA ALA A 73 -23.30 21.95 -6.19
C ALA A 73 -23.16 23.05 -7.26
N GLU A 74 -21.96 23.61 -7.43
CA GLU A 74 -21.66 24.57 -8.51
C GLU A 74 -21.80 23.93 -9.88
N LEU A 75 -21.33 22.69 -10.04
CA LEU A 75 -21.52 21.92 -11.27
C LEU A 75 -22.99 21.67 -11.60
N ALA A 76 -23.79 21.22 -10.63
CA ALA A 76 -25.21 20.98 -10.84
C ALA A 76 -25.94 22.24 -11.32
N LYS A 77 -25.61 23.41 -10.75
CA LYS A 77 -26.17 24.70 -11.15
C LYS A 77 -25.78 25.11 -12.58
N GLU A 78 -24.54 24.86 -12.98
CA GLU A 78 -24.12 25.13 -14.35
C GLU A 78 -24.85 24.21 -15.35
N PHE A 79 -25.06 22.93 -15.01
CA PHE A 79 -25.87 22.01 -15.84
C PHE A 79 -27.33 22.44 -15.98
N GLU A 80 -27.95 23.00 -14.94
CA GLU A 80 -29.33 23.51 -15.03
C GLU A 80 -29.47 24.69 -16.00
N LYS A 81 -28.44 25.54 -16.10
CA LYS A 81 -28.41 26.69 -17.04
C LYS A 81 -28.30 26.27 -18.51
N ILE A 82 -27.91 25.02 -18.77
CA ILE A 82 -27.65 24.50 -20.11
C ILE A 82 -28.95 23.95 -20.77
N ARG A 83 -30.13 23.99 -20.11
CA ARG A 83 -31.40 23.55 -20.72
C ARG A 83 -31.61 24.18 -22.11
N LEU A 84 -31.58 23.34 -23.15
CA LEU A 84 -31.66 23.73 -24.56
C LEU A 84 -33.12 24.03 -24.95
N PRO A 85 -33.41 25.16 -25.62
CA PRO A 85 -34.65 25.35 -26.35
C PRO A 85 -34.69 24.43 -27.58
N GLU A 86 -35.79 23.69 -27.76
CA GLU A 86 -35.96 22.66 -28.81
C GLU A 86 -35.91 23.21 -30.25
N ASP A 87 -36.08 24.53 -30.46
CA ASP A 87 -36.19 25.19 -31.78
C ASP A 87 -34.88 25.77 -32.36
N SER A 88 -33.70 25.33 -31.88
CA SER A 88 -32.41 25.87 -32.36
C SER A 88 -31.83 25.10 -33.56
N PRO A 89 -31.13 25.74 -34.52
CA PRO A 89 -30.56 25.07 -35.71
C PRO A 89 -29.62 23.91 -35.35
N GLU A 90 -29.70 22.77 -36.05
CA GLU A 90 -28.95 21.53 -35.74
C GLU A 90 -27.42 21.74 -35.62
N GLU A 91 -26.80 22.56 -36.48
CA GLU A 91 -25.37 22.87 -36.41
C GLU A 91 -25.00 23.63 -35.12
N LEU A 92 -25.88 24.52 -34.65
CA LEU A 92 -25.69 25.25 -33.40
C LEU A 92 -25.87 24.34 -32.18
N GLN A 93 -26.75 23.34 -32.29
CA GLN A 93 -26.93 22.31 -31.26
C GLN A 93 -25.69 21.40 -31.18
N GLN A 94 -25.12 20.98 -32.32
CA GLN A 94 -23.90 20.17 -32.38
C GLN A 94 -22.68 20.90 -31.81
N GLN A 95 -22.44 22.15 -32.20
CA GLN A 95 -21.34 22.95 -31.65
C GLN A 95 -21.46 23.14 -30.13
N LYS A 96 -22.68 23.39 -29.63
CA LYS A 96 -22.93 23.48 -28.19
C LYS A 96 -22.69 22.13 -27.50
N MET A 97 -23.12 21.02 -28.10
CA MET A 97 -22.90 19.68 -27.55
C MET A 97 -21.42 19.33 -27.47
N GLU A 98 -20.61 19.69 -28.47
CA GLU A 98 -19.15 19.50 -28.44
C GLU A 98 -18.48 20.31 -27.32
N ILE A 99 -18.88 21.57 -27.14
CA ILE A 99 -18.37 22.42 -26.05
C ILE A 99 -18.73 21.83 -24.69
N LEU A 100 -19.97 21.36 -24.53
CA LEU A 100 -20.45 20.72 -23.30
C LEU A 100 -19.73 19.43 -22.99
N THR A 101 -19.53 18.59 -24.01
CA THR A 101 -18.80 17.31 -23.89
C THR A 101 -17.34 17.56 -23.51
N SER A 102 -16.69 18.55 -24.13
CA SER A 102 -15.33 18.95 -23.81
C SER A 102 -15.20 19.46 -22.38
N ARG A 103 -16.15 20.27 -21.92
CA ARG A 103 -16.17 20.79 -20.55
C ARG A 103 -16.45 19.71 -19.50
N LEU A 104 -17.35 18.77 -19.80
CA LEU A 104 -17.61 17.60 -18.96
C LEU A 104 -16.36 16.72 -18.81
N ASN A 105 -15.64 16.49 -19.91
CA ASN A 105 -14.40 15.71 -19.89
C ASN A 105 -13.30 16.41 -19.08
N TRP A 106 -13.14 17.72 -19.23
CA TRP A 106 -12.20 18.51 -18.42
C TRP A 106 -12.51 18.40 -16.91
N LEU A 107 -13.78 18.58 -16.53
CA LEU A 107 -14.22 18.44 -15.13
C LEU A 107 -14.00 17.04 -14.56
N ARG A 108 -14.22 16.01 -15.38
CA ARG A 108 -13.99 14.62 -14.99
C ARG A 108 -12.51 14.38 -14.71
N GLU A 109 -11.63 15.00 -15.50
CA GLU A 109 -10.18 14.90 -15.34
C GLU A 109 -9.70 15.66 -14.11
N GLU A 110 -10.20 16.88 -13.86
CA GLU A 110 -9.87 17.64 -12.66
C GLU A 110 -10.34 16.90 -11.38
N ALA A 111 -11.55 16.33 -11.41
CA ALA A 111 -12.04 15.49 -10.33
C ALA A 111 -11.22 14.19 -10.16
N ARG A 112 -10.62 13.65 -11.22
CA ARG A 112 -9.70 12.51 -11.16
C ARG A 112 -8.41 12.91 -10.46
N LEU A 113 -7.78 14.00 -10.89
CA LEU A 113 -6.55 14.54 -10.29
C LEU A 113 -6.76 14.84 -8.80
N LEU A 114 -7.87 15.49 -8.45
CA LEU A 114 -8.20 15.78 -7.06
C LEU A 114 -8.31 14.51 -6.21
N ARG A 115 -8.98 13.46 -6.73
CA ARG A 115 -9.07 12.16 -6.03
C ARG A 115 -7.71 11.49 -5.86
N GLU A 116 -6.81 11.64 -6.83
CA GLU A 116 -5.45 11.08 -6.76
C GLU A 116 -4.61 11.80 -5.71
N THR A 117 -4.62 13.14 -5.72
CA THR A 117 -3.98 13.94 -4.67
C THR A 117 -4.54 13.61 -3.28
N MET A 118 -5.85 13.36 -3.17
CA MET A 118 -6.44 12.97 -1.88
C MET A 118 -5.92 11.62 -1.37
N LYS A 119 -5.77 10.63 -2.27
CA LYS A 119 -5.19 9.33 -1.90
C LYS A 119 -3.74 9.46 -1.42
N GLU A 120 -2.98 10.35 -2.05
CA GLU A 120 -1.60 10.63 -1.64
C GLU A 120 -1.56 11.26 -0.24
N PHE A 121 -2.48 12.17 0.06
CA PHE A 121 -2.60 12.78 1.38
C PHE A 121 -2.99 11.77 2.47
N ASP A 122 -3.99 10.91 2.21
CA ASP A 122 -4.40 9.84 3.14
C ASP A 122 -3.22 8.89 3.45
N ARG A 123 -2.43 8.56 2.42
CA ARG A 123 -1.21 7.73 2.57
C ARG A 123 -0.18 8.44 3.44
N PHE A 124 0.07 9.72 3.18
CA PHE A 124 1.00 10.54 3.96
C PHE A 124 0.59 10.63 5.43
N GLU A 125 -0.70 10.89 5.72
CA GLU A 125 -1.22 11.03 7.10
C GLU A 125 -0.99 9.74 7.91
N LYS A 126 -1.35 8.59 7.34
CA LYS A 126 -1.14 7.29 8.00
C LYS A 126 0.34 7.01 8.26
N HIS A 127 1.20 7.34 7.31
CA HIS A 127 2.64 7.13 7.43
C HIS A 127 3.25 8.02 8.53
N GLU A 128 2.88 9.30 8.59
CA GLU A 128 3.33 10.21 9.67
C GLU A 128 2.79 9.76 11.04
N ARG A 129 1.56 9.23 11.10
CA ARG A 129 1.01 8.70 12.35
C ARG A 129 1.81 7.52 12.88
N ILE A 130 2.25 6.60 12.02
CA ILE A 130 3.16 5.51 12.41
C ILE A 130 4.44 6.09 13.01
N LYS A 131 5.01 7.14 12.42
CA LYS A 131 6.22 7.77 12.96
C LYS A 131 6.00 8.38 14.34
N GLU A 132 4.87 9.06 14.55
CA GLU A 132 4.50 9.60 15.87
C GLU A 132 4.40 8.48 16.91
N ILE A 133 3.73 7.38 16.56
CA ILE A 133 3.58 6.21 17.41
C ILE A 133 4.95 5.65 17.79
N ILE A 134 5.84 5.41 16.82
CA ILE A 134 7.21 4.93 17.06
C ILE A 134 7.99 5.89 17.97
N ARG A 135 7.95 7.21 17.68
CA ARG A 135 8.64 8.24 18.48
C ARG A 135 8.12 8.32 19.91
N SER A 136 6.83 8.07 20.14
CA SER A 136 6.24 8.13 21.48
C SER A 136 6.72 7.00 22.40
N ARG A 137 7.13 5.86 21.82
CA ARG A 137 7.58 4.67 22.56
C ARG A 137 9.09 4.56 22.67
N LEU A 138 9.83 5.08 21.69
CA LEU A 138 11.29 5.03 21.69
C LEU A 138 11.91 6.32 22.23
N CYS A 139 12.74 6.20 23.26
CA CYS A 139 13.49 7.32 23.83
C CYS A 139 14.43 8.01 22.83
N TYR A 140 14.88 7.30 21.79
CA TYR A 140 15.66 7.85 20.68
C TYR A 140 15.65 6.94 19.45
N ILE A 141 15.37 7.51 18.27
CA ILE A 141 15.50 6.84 16.97
C ILE A 141 15.99 7.85 15.93
N GLY A 142 16.95 7.43 15.09
CA GLY A 142 17.43 8.28 13.98
C GLY A 142 16.42 8.33 12.83
N GLU A 143 16.29 9.49 12.18
CA GLU A 143 15.31 9.73 11.09
C GLU A 143 15.34 8.69 9.97
N ALA A 144 16.52 8.27 9.53
CA ALA A 144 16.64 7.26 8.47
C ALA A 144 16.04 5.90 8.88
N ARG A 145 16.25 5.49 10.14
CA ARG A 145 15.69 4.24 10.67
C ARG A 145 14.19 4.37 10.90
N LEU A 146 13.74 5.51 11.42
CA LEU A 146 12.34 5.81 11.61
C LEU A 146 11.56 5.73 10.29
N ASN A 147 12.05 6.39 9.23
CA ASN A 147 11.43 6.36 7.91
C ASN A 147 11.38 4.95 7.32
N ASN A 148 12.47 4.18 7.45
CA ASN A 148 12.50 2.81 6.94
C ASN A 148 11.51 1.91 7.67
N TRP A 149 11.42 2.03 9.00
CA TRP A 149 10.49 1.24 9.80
C TRP A 149 9.05 1.66 9.57
N SER A 150 8.75 2.96 9.51
CA SER A 150 7.39 3.44 9.27
C SER A 150 6.88 2.99 7.90
N GLU A 151 7.72 3.08 6.86
CA GLU A 151 7.35 2.60 5.52
C GLU A 151 7.17 1.08 5.51
N ALA A 152 8.04 0.33 6.21
CA ALA A 152 7.92 -1.13 6.28
C ALA A 152 6.63 -1.59 6.98
N ILE A 153 6.26 -0.96 8.10
CA ILE A 153 4.99 -1.20 8.80
C ILE A 153 3.83 -0.82 7.90
N PHE A 154 3.88 0.37 7.30
CA PHE A 154 2.81 0.90 6.46
C PHE A 154 2.50 -0.04 5.29
N CYS A 155 3.53 -0.43 4.52
CA CYS A 155 3.37 -1.30 3.37
C CYS A 155 2.92 -2.70 3.77
N PHE A 156 3.51 -3.30 4.81
CA PHE A 156 3.12 -4.63 5.26
C PHE A 156 1.68 -4.68 5.78
N ALA A 157 1.24 -3.65 6.52
CA ALA A 157 -0.12 -3.60 7.07
C ALA A 157 -1.17 -3.21 6.00
N ASN A 158 -0.86 -2.28 5.09
CA ASN A 158 -1.86 -1.70 4.18
C ASN A 158 -1.67 -2.05 2.70
N ASP A 159 -0.44 -2.08 2.19
CA ASP A 159 -0.19 -2.15 0.73
C ASP A 159 -0.03 -3.59 0.21
N VAL A 160 0.35 -4.52 1.07
CA VAL A 160 0.33 -5.95 0.73
C VAL A 160 -1.14 -6.41 0.72
N HIS A 161 -1.59 -7.01 -0.37
CA HIS A 161 -2.98 -7.47 -0.52
C HIS A 161 -3.06 -8.98 -0.77
N ILE A 162 -4.25 -9.54 -0.54
CA ILE A 162 -4.53 -10.94 -0.88
C ILE A 162 -4.36 -11.11 -2.40
N GLY A 163 -3.64 -12.16 -2.79
CA GLY A 163 -3.29 -12.45 -4.18
C GLY A 163 -1.94 -11.88 -4.63
N ASP A 164 -1.32 -11.00 -3.84
CA ASP A 164 0.04 -10.54 -4.11
C ASP A 164 1.07 -11.66 -3.91
N LEU A 165 2.19 -11.54 -4.62
CA LEU A 165 3.35 -12.39 -4.43
C LEU A 165 4.28 -11.81 -3.40
N VAL A 166 4.81 -12.67 -2.55
CA VAL A 166 5.84 -12.34 -1.56
C VAL A 166 7.08 -13.17 -1.85
N VAL A 167 8.23 -12.50 -1.83
CA VAL A 167 9.55 -13.06 -2.00
C VAL A 167 10.29 -12.84 -0.68
N MET A 168 10.65 -13.93 -0.01
CA MET A 168 11.32 -13.91 1.29
C MET A 168 12.76 -14.41 1.12
N PRO A 169 13.79 -13.60 1.45
CA PRO A 169 15.17 -14.07 1.44
C PRO A 169 15.39 -15.24 2.41
N LEU A 170 16.13 -16.25 1.97
CA LEU A 170 16.63 -17.32 2.83
C LEU A 170 18.02 -16.97 3.39
N MET A 171 18.47 -17.73 4.38
CA MET A 171 19.82 -17.61 4.94
C MET A 171 20.91 -17.85 3.89
N ASP A 172 20.66 -18.76 2.96
CA ASP A 172 21.55 -19.04 1.84
C ASP A 172 21.53 -17.83 0.90
N LYS A 173 22.66 -17.11 0.79
CA LYS A 173 22.77 -15.95 -0.10
C LYS A 173 22.33 -16.31 -1.52
N GLY A 174 21.44 -15.51 -2.07
CA GLY A 174 20.90 -15.69 -3.43
C GLY A 174 19.73 -16.68 -3.51
N PHE A 175 19.30 -17.29 -2.40
CA PHE A 175 18.09 -18.11 -2.36
C PHE A 175 16.94 -17.39 -1.67
N PHE A 176 15.74 -17.62 -2.18
CA PHE A 176 14.51 -16.99 -1.76
C PHE A 176 13.38 -18.02 -1.77
N ALA A 177 12.42 -17.83 -0.86
CA ALA A 177 11.11 -18.45 -0.94
C ALA A 177 10.13 -17.50 -1.63
N VAL A 178 9.25 -18.05 -2.45
CA VAL A 178 8.21 -17.32 -3.16
C VAL A 178 6.85 -17.89 -2.82
N GLY A 179 5.94 -17.03 -2.38
CA GLY A 179 4.60 -17.42 -1.98
C GLY A 179 3.56 -16.41 -2.42
N ARG A 180 2.29 -16.80 -2.30
CA ARG A 180 1.13 -15.94 -2.58
C ARG A 180 0.37 -15.65 -1.30
N VAL A 181 0.10 -14.38 -1.04
CA VAL A 181 -0.66 -13.91 0.13
C VAL A 181 -2.10 -14.40 0.03
N ARG A 182 -2.59 -15.02 1.10
CA ARG A 182 -3.97 -15.51 1.23
C ARG A 182 -4.80 -14.71 2.21
N GLY A 183 -4.15 -14.19 3.25
CA GLY A 183 -4.79 -13.55 4.39
C GLY A 183 -4.47 -12.06 4.51
N GLY A 184 -5.26 -11.39 5.35
CA GLY A 184 -4.94 -10.03 5.80
C GLY A 184 -3.75 -10.03 6.74
N TYR A 185 -3.33 -8.83 7.13
CA TYR A 185 -2.43 -8.65 8.27
C TYR A 185 -3.12 -9.13 9.55
N GLU A 186 -2.42 -9.93 10.34
CA GLU A 186 -2.86 -10.44 11.63
C GLU A 186 -1.78 -10.25 12.69
N TYR A 187 -2.22 -9.97 13.92
CA TYR A 187 -1.39 -10.01 15.10
C TYR A 187 -1.72 -11.25 15.92
N VAL A 188 -0.73 -12.11 16.13
CA VAL A 188 -0.87 -13.35 16.89
C VAL A 188 -0.33 -13.12 18.29
N GLU A 189 -1.24 -12.94 19.23
CA GLU A 189 -0.92 -12.82 20.64
C GLU A 189 -0.29 -14.13 21.15
N ASN A 190 0.81 -14.03 21.92
CA ASN A 190 1.57 -15.16 22.48
C ASN A 190 2.38 -16.02 21.51
N ALA A 191 2.61 -15.59 20.26
CA ALA A 191 3.61 -16.22 19.41
C ALA A 191 5.04 -15.84 19.86
N PHE A 192 5.93 -16.84 20.00
CA PHE A 192 7.30 -16.61 20.46
C PHE A 192 8.11 -15.76 19.46
N ASP A 193 8.04 -16.09 18.17
CA ASP A 193 8.93 -15.51 17.16
C ASP A 193 8.22 -14.75 16.03
N LEU A 194 6.94 -15.04 15.79
CA LEU A 194 6.13 -14.57 14.67
C LEU A 194 4.80 -13.96 15.14
N ARG A 195 4.82 -12.71 15.57
CA ARG A 195 3.61 -12.03 16.05
C ARG A 195 2.87 -11.23 14.99
N HIS A 196 3.57 -10.74 13.97
CA HIS A 196 2.97 -9.94 12.90
C HIS A 196 3.05 -10.70 11.60
N VAL A 197 1.92 -11.27 11.18
CA VAL A 197 1.92 -12.25 10.12
C VAL A 197 0.90 -11.92 9.04
N ARG A 198 1.16 -12.48 7.88
CA ARG A 198 0.18 -12.66 6.81
C ARG A 198 0.22 -14.10 6.34
N ASP A 199 -0.95 -14.69 6.14
CA ASP A 199 -1.04 -16.04 5.57
C ASP A 199 -0.53 -16.07 4.14
N VAL A 200 0.29 -17.06 3.83
CA VAL A 200 0.96 -17.24 2.55
C VAL A 200 0.88 -18.71 2.13
N THR A 201 0.46 -18.96 0.89
CA THR A 201 0.75 -20.24 0.24
C THR A 201 2.12 -20.14 -0.40
N TRP A 202 3.11 -20.84 0.16
CA TRP A 202 4.42 -20.97 -0.48
C TRP A 202 4.29 -21.77 -1.77
N ILE A 203 4.67 -21.15 -2.88
CA ILE A 203 4.68 -21.77 -4.22
C ILE A 203 6.02 -22.47 -4.42
N LYS A 204 7.10 -21.81 -4.01
CA LYS A 204 8.46 -22.32 -4.08
C LYS A 204 9.23 -21.95 -2.82
N GLU A 205 9.60 -22.92 -2.02
CA GLU A 205 10.29 -22.66 -0.75
C GLU A 205 11.78 -22.35 -0.92
N LYS A 206 12.38 -22.77 -2.05
CA LYS A 206 13.78 -22.50 -2.37
C LYS A 206 13.98 -22.26 -3.86
N MET A 207 14.37 -21.03 -4.18
CA MET A 207 14.55 -20.53 -5.53
C MET A 207 15.81 -19.67 -5.60
N HIS A 208 16.68 -19.91 -6.57
CA HIS A 208 17.92 -19.16 -6.74
C HIS A 208 17.67 -17.88 -7.57
N LEU A 209 17.73 -16.72 -6.93
CA LEU A 209 17.48 -15.39 -7.52
C LEU A 209 18.65 -14.43 -7.21
N PRO A 210 19.84 -14.65 -7.79
CA PRO A 210 21.04 -13.87 -7.47
C PRO A 210 20.90 -12.37 -7.79
N GLN A 211 19.97 -12.01 -8.70
CA GLN A 211 19.71 -10.63 -9.07
C GLN A 211 19.09 -9.80 -7.94
N LEU A 212 18.32 -10.43 -7.05
CA LEU A 212 17.66 -9.77 -5.92
C LEU A 212 18.60 -9.52 -4.72
N VAL A 213 19.82 -10.08 -4.75
CA VAL A 213 20.81 -9.90 -3.67
C VAL A 213 21.15 -8.42 -3.48
N LYS A 214 21.25 -7.64 -4.56
CA LYS A 214 21.52 -6.20 -4.48
C LYS A 214 20.38 -5.42 -3.80
N SER A 215 19.13 -5.82 -4.05
CA SER A 215 17.95 -5.20 -3.44
C SER A 215 17.85 -5.54 -1.94
N MET A 216 18.35 -6.71 -1.53
CA MET A 216 18.43 -7.13 -0.13
C MET A 216 19.42 -6.30 0.69
N ASP A 217 20.57 -5.93 0.12
CA ASP A 217 21.58 -5.14 0.83
C ASP A 217 21.20 -3.65 0.99
N ALA A 218 20.31 -3.15 0.13
CA ALA A 218 19.94 -1.74 0.06
C ALA A 218 18.83 -1.32 1.04
N SER A 219 17.94 -2.23 1.45
CA SER A 219 16.82 -1.91 2.34
C SER A 219 16.52 -3.04 3.31
N ARG A 220 16.49 -2.69 4.61
CA ARG A 220 16.06 -3.58 5.70
C ARG A 220 14.57 -3.36 5.93
N GLY A 221 13.72 -4.11 5.22
CA GLY A 221 12.28 -3.97 5.33
C GLY A 221 11.52 -4.67 4.19
N ILE A 222 10.44 -4.05 3.75
CA ILE A 222 9.63 -4.49 2.61
C ILE A 222 9.88 -3.61 1.39
N ILE A 223 9.94 -4.21 0.20
CA ILE A 223 10.18 -3.49 -1.06
C ILE A 223 9.19 -3.97 -2.11
N SER A 224 8.55 -3.04 -2.82
CA SER A 224 7.77 -3.38 -4.00
C SER A 224 8.70 -3.70 -5.18
N LEU A 225 8.62 -4.92 -5.69
CA LEU A 225 9.33 -5.36 -6.89
C LEU A 225 8.52 -4.97 -8.13
N SER A 226 9.12 -4.14 -8.98
CA SER A 226 8.53 -3.67 -10.23
C SER A 226 9.52 -3.83 -11.39
N GLY A 227 9.02 -3.70 -12.62
CA GLY A 227 9.84 -3.79 -13.83
C GLY A 227 10.52 -5.16 -14.01
N GLU A 228 11.79 -5.13 -14.42
CA GLU A 228 12.57 -6.33 -14.76
C GLU A 228 12.66 -7.35 -13.62
N LEU A 229 12.81 -6.89 -12.36
CA LEU A 229 12.91 -7.78 -11.21
C LEU A 229 11.62 -8.59 -11.01
N LYS A 230 10.45 -7.97 -11.18
CA LYS A 230 9.17 -8.67 -11.12
C LYS A 230 9.09 -9.69 -12.24
N THR A 231 9.37 -9.28 -13.49
CA THR A 231 9.32 -10.16 -14.66
C THR A 231 10.23 -11.38 -14.51
N ASN A 232 11.42 -11.22 -13.92
CA ASN A 232 12.35 -12.32 -13.71
C ASN A 232 11.87 -13.32 -12.66
N VAL A 233 11.27 -12.84 -11.56
CA VAL A 233 10.60 -13.73 -10.60
C VAL A 233 9.49 -14.49 -11.29
N MET A 234 8.68 -13.82 -12.13
CA MET A 234 7.57 -14.45 -12.82
C MET A 234 8.02 -15.50 -13.84
N ALA A 235 8.99 -15.17 -14.70
CA ALA A 235 9.49 -16.07 -15.73
C ALA A 235 10.00 -17.38 -15.12
N LEU A 236 10.76 -17.28 -14.02
CA LEU A 236 11.29 -18.45 -13.34
C LEU A 236 10.24 -19.25 -12.55
N LEU A 237 9.07 -18.67 -12.25
CA LEU A 237 7.93 -19.41 -11.70
C LEU A 237 7.16 -20.17 -12.79
N ASP A 238 7.11 -19.63 -14.01
CA ASP A 238 6.41 -20.24 -15.15
C ASP A 238 7.27 -21.33 -15.86
N GLU A 239 8.60 -21.31 -15.69
CA GLU A 239 9.54 -22.29 -16.27
C GLU A 239 9.58 -23.64 -15.55
N GLN A 240 8.75 -23.88 -14.52
CA GLN A 240 8.73 -25.11 -13.71
C GLN A 240 7.33 -25.70 -13.56
#